data_AF-X0YGZ2-F1
#
_entry.id   AF-X0YGZ2-F1
#
_cell.length_a   1.000
_cell.length_b   1.000
_cell.length_c   1.000
_cell.angle_alpha   90.00
_cell.angle_beta   90.00
_cell.angle_gamma   90.00
#
_symmetry.space_group_name_H-M   'P 1'
#
loop_
_entity.id
_entity.type
_entity.pdbx_description
1 polymer ?
#
loop_
_entity_poly.entity_id
_entity_poly.type
_entity_poly.pdbx_seq_one_letter_code
_entity_poly.pdbx_strand_id
1 'polypeptide(L)'
;WGLKFKRVYLDYWPSDPKLNSVFMRMTASHAKPFYAGKFIRDNKLEGKTLNYWTEGGFIAWSQEPDPNTGRTPLQLFMDGRAQAAYEPKVYQIWSHIMSGGQIVQSARIRKTTPNYAKVGEWIDEQLKERNVWVVLIPLTDPKVYNGPFVKGIERNLNWPVVFFNNKQKLFIDITTPQGKELFEGIFNGKTLYPDEFSKNLIVAHNMLSFGKSRTEKKQGLDFAIKAFKLHPSQASIQIILSAGKYAELRPLVSDFCKNYFDEFAKDKGLYAKQDGYLHRIWAALMAGKYLRESAKKQKNTELVQFYDDKMKEYHSEQQPLHKKKRW
;
A
#
# COMPACT_ATOMS: atom_id res chain seq x y z
N TRP A 1 9.15 0.03 35.37
CA TRP A 1 9.87 -0.16 34.09
C TRP A 1 9.64 -1.53 33.46
N GLY A 2 9.75 -2.66 34.18
CA GLY A 2 9.60 -4.01 33.61
C GLY A 2 8.29 -4.27 32.84
N LEU A 3 7.14 -3.84 33.36
CA LEU A 3 5.85 -3.99 32.66
C LEU A 3 5.78 -3.23 31.33
N LYS A 4 6.40 -2.04 31.25
CA LYS A 4 6.47 -1.27 30.01
C LYS A 4 7.38 -1.96 29.00
N PHE A 5 8.54 -2.45 29.45
CA PHE A 5 9.48 -3.18 28.60
C PHE A 5 8.84 -4.43 28.00
N LYS A 6 8.18 -5.26 28.82
CA LYS A 6 7.42 -6.43 28.36
C LYS A 6 6.39 -6.02 27.30
N ARG A 7 5.53 -5.04 27.61
CA ARG A 7 4.44 -4.62 26.73
C ARG A 7 4.91 -4.10 25.37
N VAL A 8 6.01 -3.35 25.34
CA VAL A 8 6.48 -2.70 24.11
C VAL A 8 7.35 -3.66 23.29
N TYR A 9 8.21 -4.43 23.93
CA TYR A 9 9.26 -5.18 23.23
C TYR A 9 9.07 -6.69 23.20
N LEU A 10 8.39 -7.27 24.19
CA LEU A 10 8.29 -8.73 24.34
C LEU A 10 6.90 -9.28 24.00
N ASP A 11 5.83 -8.54 24.30
CA ASP A 11 4.47 -8.92 23.92
C ASP A 11 4.30 -8.90 22.40
N TYR A 12 3.27 -9.60 21.90
CA TYR A 12 2.93 -9.61 20.48
C TYR A 12 2.82 -8.20 19.90
N TRP A 13 3.48 -7.99 18.77
CA TRP A 13 3.50 -6.71 18.06
C TRP A 13 2.26 -6.56 17.21
N PRO A 14 1.34 -5.63 17.52
CA PRO A 14 0.12 -5.50 16.74
C PRO A 14 0.38 -5.01 15.31
N SER A 15 1.54 -4.43 15.02
CA SER A 15 1.76 -3.67 13.78
C SER A 15 2.28 -4.46 12.60
N ASP A 16 2.97 -5.59 12.84
CA ASP A 16 3.62 -6.35 11.78
C ASP A 16 3.86 -7.79 12.24
N PRO A 17 3.50 -8.81 11.45
CA PRO A 17 3.70 -10.20 11.81
C PRO A 17 5.13 -10.73 11.57
N LYS A 18 5.97 -10.03 10.81
CA LYS A 18 7.31 -10.48 10.38
C LYS A 18 8.43 -9.57 10.89
N LEU A 19 8.26 -8.24 10.80
CA LEU A 19 9.25 -7.24 11.21
C LEU A 19 9.00 -6.78 12.65
N ASN A 20 9.03 -7.72 13.59
CA ASN A 20 8.57 -7.53 14.98
C ASN A 20 9.63 -7.80 16.05
N SER A 21 10.91 -8.01 15.68
CA SER A 21 11.98 -8.21 16.67
C SER A 21 12.15 -6.99 17.58
N VAL A 22 12.70 -7.18 18.78
CA VAL A 22 13.00 -6.09 19.73
C VAL A 22 13.77 -4.96 19.04
N PHE A 23 14.80 -5.30 18.25
CA PHE A 23 15.58 -4.34 17.50
C PHE A 23 14.73 -3.55 16.48
N MET A 24 13.87 -4.23 15.71
CA MET A 24 12.98 -3.58 14.73
C MET A 24 12.00 -2.59 15.38
N ARG A 25 11.57 -2.89 16.60
CA ARG A 25 10.69 -2.02 17.40
C ARG A 25 11.47 -0.82 17.96
N MET A 26 12.62 -1.06 18.60
CA MET A 26 13.44 -0.01 19.21
C MET A 26 13.93 1.03 18.21
N THR A 27 14.33 0.58 17.02
CA THR A 27 14.85 1.46 15.95
C THR A 27 13.77 2.01 15.02
N ALA A 28 12.50 1.62 15.24
CA ALA A 28 11.40 1.84 14.31
C ALA A 28 11.68 1.35 12.86
N SER A 29 12.64 0.43 12.69
CA SER A 29 13.04 -0.08 11.37
C SER A 29 11.92 -0.83 10.68
N HIS A 30 10.94 -1.38 11.42
CA HIS A 30 9.76 -1.99 10.82
C HIS A 30 9.05 -1.06 9.81
N ALA A 31 9.13 0.26 9.90
CA ALA A 31 8.52 1.17 8.94
C ALA A 31 9.28 1.27 7.60
N LYS A 32 10.53 0.80 7.55
CA LYS A 32 11.41 0.92 6.39
C LYS A 32 11.00 -0.01 5.24
N PRO A 33 11.32 0.35 3.99
CA PRO A 33 10.86 -0.36 2.80
C PRO A 33 11.67 -1.65 2.51
N PHE A 34 11.83 -2.56 3.48
CA PHE A 34 12.59 -3.82 3.32
C PHE A 34 12.14 -4.63 2.10
N TYR A 35 10.83 -4.83 1.94
CA TYR A 35 10.27 -5.61 0.85
C TYR A 35 10.44 -4.93 -0.51
N ALA A 36 10.24 -3.60 -0.57
CA ALA A 36 10.45 -2.86 -1.80
C ALA A 36 11.94 -2.81 -2.18
N GLY A 37 12.85 -2.69 -1.21
CA GLY A 37 14.29 -2.76 -1.44
C GLY A 37 14.72 -4.13 -2.00
N LYS A 38 14.19 -5.23 -1.46
CA LYS A 38 14.39 -6.56 -2.05
C LYS A 38 13.81 -6.66 -3.46
N PHE A 39 12.60 -6.14 -3.71
CA PHE A 39 12.02 -6.10 -5.05
C PHE A 39 12.91 -5.31 -6.05
N ILE A 40 13.41 -4.14 -5.64
CA ILE A 40 14.32 -3.31 -6.45
C ILE A 40 15.60 -4.09 -6.81
N ARG A 41 16.24 -4.71 -5.81
CA ARG A 41 17.49 -5.46 -6.00
C ARG A 41 17.29 -6.72 -6.83
N ASP A 42 16.29 -7.54 -6.51
CA ASP A 42 16.05 -8.82 -7.20
C ASP A 42 15.71 -8.60 -8.69
N ASN A 43 14.97 -7.52 -9.01
CA ASN A 43 14.65 -7.15 -10.40
C ASN A 43 15.69 -6.22 -11.04
N LYS A 44 16.81 -5.96 -10.37
CA LYS A 44 17.93 -5.12 -10.86
C LYS A 44 17.49 -3.77 -11.44
N LEU A 45 16.57 -3.09 -10.75
CA LEU A 45 16.08 -1.80 -11.23
C LEU A 45 17.21 -0.77 -11.19
N GLU A 46 17.34 0.01 -12.26
CA GLU A 46 18.34 1.07 -12.43
C GLU A 46 17.73 2.37 -12.98
N GLY A 47 18.46 3.47 -13.02
CA GLY A 47 17.97 4.76 -13.52
C GLY A 47 17.56 5.69 -12.38
N LYS A 48 16.43 6.43 -12.49
CA LYS A 48 15.99 7.37 -11.45
C LYS A 48 14.62 7.02 -10.88
N THR A 49 14.50 7.17 -9.56
CA THR A 49 13.28 6.96 -8.80
C THR A 49 12.83 8.23 -8.10
N LEU A 50 11.53 8.55 -8.14
CA LEU A 50 10.92 9.47 -7.19
C LEU A 50 10.48 8.68 -5.95
N ASN A 51 11.16 8.92 -4.84
CA ASN A 51 10.87 8.30 -3.55
C ASN A 51 10.30 9.32 -2.55
N TYR A 52 9.67 8.81 -1.50
CA TYR A 52 9.33 9.66 -0.36
C TYR A 52 10.58 10.06 0.42
N TRP A 53 10.65 11.34 0.78
CA TRP A 53 11.85 11.98 1.31
C TRP A 53 12.44 11.32 2.56
N THR A 54 11.65 10.63 3.40
CA THR A 54 12.18 9.95 4.59
C THR A 54 12.71 8.53 4.36
N GLU A 55 12.56 8.00 3.14
CA GLU A 55 12.94 6.62 2.81
C GLU A 55 14.24 6.52 2.00
N GLY A 56 14.76 7.64 1.49
CA GLY A 56 15.92 7.71 0.60
C GLY A 56 17.11 6.86 1.05
N GLY A 57 17.70 7.17 2.20
CA GLY A 57 18.90 6.48 2.68
C GLY A 57 18.71 4.98 2.87
N PHE A 58 17.50 4.52 3.19
CA PHE A 58 17.23 3.09 3.28
C PHE A 58 17.14 2.43 1.88
N ILE A 59 16.54 3.13 0.91
CA ILE A 59 16.47 2.64 -0.48
C ILE A 59 17.89 2.55 -1.05
N ALA A 60 18.75 3.54 -0.80
CA ALA A 60 20.16 3.47 -1.17
C ALA A 60 20.87 2.27 -0.52
N TRP A 61 20.72 2.10 0.80
CA TRP A 61 21.30 0.97 1.55
C TRP A 61 20.84 -0.41 1.04
N SER A 62 19.61 -0.51 0.52
CA SER A 62 19.06 -1.79 0.06
C SER A 62 19.58 -2.28 -1.30
N GLN A 63 20.39 -1.46 -1.98
CA GLN A 63 20.95 -1.72 -3.30
C GLN A 63 22.43 -2.09 -3.21
N GLU A 64 22.91 -2.80 -4.22
CA GLU A 64 24.34 -3.08 -4.40
C GLU A 64 24.95 -1.92 -5.19
N PRO A 65 25.86 -1.12 -4.59
CA PRO A 65 26.49 -0.02 -5.31
C PRO A 65 27.44 -0.54 -6.39
N ASP A 66 27.57 0.22 -7.47
CA ASP A 66 28.58 -0.02 -8.49
C ASP A 66 29.98 0.02 -7.84
N PRO A 67 30.83 -1.01 -8.01
CA PRO A 67 32.10 -1.12 -7.30
C PRO A 67 33.15 -0.08 -7.73
N ASN A 68 32.98 0.53 -8.91
CA ASN A 68 33.93 1.50 -9.45
C ASN A 68 33.55 2.95 -9.07
N THR A 69 32.25 3.23 -8.98
CA THR A 69 31.72 4.59 -8.77
C THR A 69 31.11 4.79 -7.38
N GLY A 70 30.80 3.71 -6.66
CA GLY A 70 30.07 3.73 -5.39
C GLY A 70 28.60 4.14 -5.52
N ARG A 71 28.10 4.35 -6.74
CA ARG A 71 26.73 4.82 -6.99
C ARG A 71 25.73 3.66 -6.98
N THR A 72 24.54 3.89 -6.45
CA THR A 72 23.46 2.89 -6.48
C THR A 72 22.84 2.79 -7.89
N PRO A 73 22.48 1.62 -8.43
CA PRO A 73 21.90 1.51 -9.76
C PRO A 73 20.64 2.35 -9.96
N LEU A 74 19.72 2.34 -8.98
CA LEU A 74 18.55 3.20 -8.92
C LEU A 74 18.85 4.45 -8.08
N GLN A 75 19.02 5.57 -8.76
CA GLN A 75 19.33 6.89 -8.22
C GLN A 75 18.09 7.55 -7.62
N LEU A 76 18.22 8.05 -6.41
CA LEU A 76 17.13 8.65 -5.64
C LEU A 76 16.84 10.09 -6.07
N PHE A 77 15.58 10.50 -6.02
CA PHE A 77 15.20 11.90 -6.21
C PHE A 77 15.51 12.74 -4.97
N MET A 78 15.41 12.14 -3.78
CA MET A 78 15.64 12.84 -2.52
C MET A 78 16.00 11.88 -1.39
N ASP A 79 16.93 12.31 -0.53
CA ASP A 79 17.33 11.64 0.69
C ASP A 79 17.32 12.59 1.91
N GLY A 80 16.23 12.50 2.67
CA GLY A 80 16.22 12.85 4.08
C GLY A 80 15.97 14.31 4.42
N ARG A 81 16.02 14.57 5.74
CA ARG A 81 15.83 15.89 6.36
C ARG A 81 16.94 16.87 6.00
N ALA A 82 18.16 16.38 5.80
CA ALA A 82 19.31 17.20 5.45
C ALA A 82 19.14 17.84 4.07
N GLN A 83 18.75 17.08 3.04
CA GLN A 83 18.50 17.67 1.72
C GLN A 83 17.29 18.60 1.70
N ALA A 84 16.25 18.33 2.50
CA ALA A 84 15.16 19.30 2.69
C ALA A 84 15.64 20.64 3.29
N ALA A 85 16.68 20.62 4.12
CA ALA A 85 17.24 21.82 4.75
C ALA A 85 18.32 22.52 3.90
N TYR A 86 19.17 21.76 3.20
CA TYR A 86 20.36 22.28 2.51
C TYR A 86 20.20 22.36 0.98
N GLU A 87 19.27 21.63 0.39
CA GLU A 87 18.95 21.67 -1.05
C GLU A 87 17.49 22.09 -1.27
N PRO A 88 17.11 23.33 -0.87
CA PRO A 88 15.71 23.77 -0.86
C PRO A 88 15.06 23.71 -2.24
N LYS A 89 15.83 23.89 -3.32
CA LYS A 89 15.32 23.80 -4.70
C LYS A 89 14.80 22.40 -5.04
N VAL A 90 15.57 21.35 -4.72
CA VAL A 90 15.15 19.96 -4.97
C VAL A 90 13.93 19.62 -4.13
N TYR A 91 13.91 20.08 -2.88
CA TYR A 91 12.75 19.93 -2.01
C TYR A 91 11.49 20.62 -2.53
N GLN A 92 11.62 21.86 -3.00
CA GLN A 92 10.50 22.60 -3.59
C GLN A 92 9.95 21.92 -4.83
N ILE A 93 10.82 21.40 -5.71
CA ILE A 93 10.40 20.65 -6.90
C ILE A 93 9.64 19.38 -6.48
N TRP A 94 10.21 18.58 -5.59
CA TRP A 94 9.56 17.37 -5.08
C TRP A 94 8.22 17.70 -4.42
N SER A 95 8.17 18.73 -3.56
CA SER A 95 6.95 19.13 -2.86
C SER A 95 5.89 19.62 -3.85
N HIS A 96 6.30 20.33 -4.91
CA HIS A 96 5.39 20.78 -5.96
C HIS A 96 4.78 19.58 -6.69
N ILE A 97 5.60 18.61 -7.11
CA ILE A 97 5.15 17.37 -7.74
C ILE A 97 4.20 16.59 -6.81
N MET A 98 4.62 16.34 -5.56
CA MET A 98 3.83 15.60 -4.57
C MET A 98 2.50 16.28 -4.20
N SER A 99 2.42 17.60 -4.36
CA SER A 99 1.17 18.36 -4.15
C SER A 99 0.18 18.29 -5.31
N GLY A 100 0.58 17.75 -6.47
CA GLY A 100 -0.20 17.74 -7.71
C GLY A 100 -0.22 19.09 -8.46
N GLY A 101 0.75 19.95 -8.17
CA GLY A 101 1.03 21.17 -8.93
C GLY A 101 -0.08 22.20 -8.97
N GLN A 102 -0.06 23.02 -10.02
CA GLN A 102 -1.00 24.13 -10.22
C GLN A 102 -2.45 23.66 -10.38
N ILE A 103 -2.68 22.43 -10.84
CA ILE A 103 -4.04 21.88 -11.03
C ILE A 103 -4.75 21.75 -9.67
N VAL A 104 -4.06 21.19 -8.67
CA VAL A 104 -4.60 21.06 -7.31
C VAL A 104 -4.68 22.42 -6.62
N GLN A 105 -3.68 23.27 -6.79
CA GLN A 105 -3.69 24.63 -6.25
C GLN A 105 -4.88 25.45 -6.77
N SER A 106 -5.15 25.41 -8.07
CA SER A 106 -6.25 26.11 -8.71
C SER A 106 -7.60 25.60 -8.23
N ALA A 107 -7.77 24.28 -8.11
CA ALA A 107 -8.98 23.67 -7.57
C ALA A 107 -9.22 24.10 -6.11
N ARG A 108 -8.16 24.18 -5.30
CA ARG A 108 -8.25 24.66 -3.90
C ARG A 108 -8.68 26.12 -3.81
N ILE A 109 -8.12 27.00 -4.66
CA ILE A 109 -8.52 28.43 -4.73
C ILE A 109 -10.00 28.54 -5.12
N ARG A 110 -10.43 27.74 -6.11
CA ARG A 110 -11.82 27.71 -6.60
C ARG A 110 -12.79 26.94 -5.71
N LYS A 111 -12.30 26.30 -4.62
CA LYS A 111 -13.07 25.41 -3.74
C LYS A 111 -13.78 24.26 -4.50
N THR A 112 -13.11 23.70 -5.51
CA THR A 112 -13.60 22.56 -6.30
C THR A 112 -12.75 21.31 -6.10
N THR A 113 -13.27 20.15 -6.49
CA THR A 113 -12.51 18.89 -6.51
C THR A 113 -11.51 18.89 -7.68
N PRO A 114 -10.22 18.62 -7.46
CA PRO A 114 -9.25 18.49 -8.54
C PRO A 114 -9.64 17.39 -9.53
N ASN A 115 -9.45 17.62 -10.83
CA ASN A 115 -9.54 16.56 -11.84
C ASN A 115 -8.27 15.70 -11.75
N TYR A 116 -8.35 14.56 -11.07
CA TYR A 116 -7.19 13.70 -10.84
C TYR A 116 -6.64 13.03 -12.11
N ALA A 117 -7.41 12.90 -13.19
CA ALA A 117 -6.85 12.43 -14.46
C ALA A 117 -5.83 13.44 -15.01
N LYS A 118 -6.19 14.73 -15.03
CA LYS A 118 -5.28 15.82 -15.43
C LYS A 118 -4.08 15.96 -14.48
N VAL A 119 -4.29 15.73 -13.17
CA VAL A 119 -3.17 15.67 -12.21
C VAL A 119 -2.21 14.53 -12.57
N GLY A 120 -2.73 13.37 -12.96
CA GLY A 120 -1.91 12.22 -13.39
C GLY A 120 -1.14 12.47 -14.68
N GLU A 121 -1.75 13.14 -15.66
CA GLU A 121 -1.07 13.57 -16.90
C GLU A 121 0.08 14.54 -16.59
N TRP A 122 -0.20 15.57 -15.78
CA TRP A 122 0.82 16.53 -15.37
C TRP A 122 1.97 15.88 -14.56
N ILE A 123 1.66 14.95 -13.66
CA ILE A 123 2.69 14.19 -12.92
C ILE A 123 3.58 13.41 -13.90
N ASP A 124 2.99 12.74 -14.89
CA ASP A 124 3.74 11.98 -15.91
C ASP A 124 4.73 12.87 -16.67
N GLU A 125 4.29 14.04 -17.12
CA GLU A 125 5.16 15.04 -17.75
C GLU A 125 6.33 15.44 -16.83
N GLN A 126 6.03 15.78 -15.56
CA GLN A 126 7.06 16.21 -14.62
C GLN A 126 8.08 15.10 -14.29
N LEU A 127 7.65 13.85 -14.23
CA LEU A 127 8.55 12.72 -13.97
C LEU A 127 9.43 12.44 -15.20
N LYS A 128 8.85 12.46 -16.41
CA LYS A 128 9.57 12.24 -17.67
C LYS A 128 10.61 13.31 -17.95
N GLU A 129 10.30 14.58 -17.73
CA GLU A 129 11.26 15.69 -17.81
C GLU A 129 12.53 15.46 -16.97
N ARG A 130 12.42 14.66 -15.90
CA ARG A 130 13.50 14.40 -14.94
C ARG A 130 14.11 13.01 -15.11
N ASN A 131 13.72 12.27 -16.15
CA ASN A 131 14.10 10.90 -16.44
C ASN A 131 13.76 9.93 -15.29
N VAL A 132 12.67 10.22 -14.55
CA VAL A 132 12.15 9.31 -13.53
C VAL A 132 11.21 8.31 -14.19
N TRP A 133 11.45 7.02 -13.97
CA TRP A 133 10.57 5.95 -14.45
C TRP A 133 10.12 5.01 -13.33
N VAL A 134 10.62 5.19 -12.09
CA VAL A 134 10.19 4.47 -10.89
C VAL A 134 9.64 5.46 -9.87
N VAL A 135 8.55 5.12 -9.20
CA VAL A 135 7.98 5.91 -8.10
C VAL A 135 7.72 5.01 -6.91
N LEU A 136 8.30 5.30 -5.74
CA LEU A 136 8.09 4.54 -4.50
C LEU A 136 7.45 5.42 -3.41
N ILE A 137 6.26 5.00 -2.95
CA ILE A 137 5.44 5.75 -2.00
C ILE A 137 5.09 4.91 -0.77
N PRO A 138 5.20 5.46 0.45
CA PRO A 138 4.73 4.81 1.66
C PRO A 138 3.20 4.86 1.76
N LEU A 139 2.62 3.72 2.15
CA LEU A 139 1.21 3.55 2.51
C LEU A 139 0.95 3.69 4.01
N THR A 140 1.98 4.02 4.79
CA THR A 140 1.88 4.18 6.25
C THR A 140 1.48 5.59 6.68
N ASP A 141 1.56 6.59 5.79
CA ASP A 141 1.13 7.96 6.04
C ASP A 141 -0.13 8.30 5.23
N PRO A 142 -1.32 8.45 5.87
CA PRO A 142 -2.57 8.82 5.22
C PRO A 142 -2.52 10.12 4.44
N LYS A 143 -1.66 11.07 4.80
CA LYS A 143 -1.50 12.33 4.06
C LYS A 143 -0.82 12.10 2.71
N VAL A 144 0.05 11.09 2.64
CA VAL A 144 0.78 10.73 1.42
C VAL A 144 -0.09 9.86 0.53
N TYR A 145 -0.58 8.72 1.01
CA TYR A 145 -1.31 7.78 0.14
C TYR A 145 -2.73 8.24 -0.24
N ASN A 146 -3.36 9.15 0.52
CA ASN A 146 -4.59 9.83 0.08
C ASN A 146 -4.31 11.20 -0.54
N GLY A 147 -3.04 11.54 -0.71
CA GLY A 147 -2.58 12.81 -1.24
C GLY A 147 -2.87 12.96 -2.74
N PRO A 148 -2.75 14.19 -3.27
CA PRO A 148 -3.07 14.44 -4.68
C PRO A 148 -2.18 13.67 -5.66
N PHE A 149 -0.89 13.49 -5.32
CA PHE A 149 0.03 12.73 -6.15
C PHE A 149 -0.43 11.29 -6.37
N VAL A 150 -0.68 10.53 -5.30
CA VAL A 150 -1.11 9.13 -5.41
C VAL A 150 -2.46 9.02 -6.13
N LYS A 151 -3.41 9.91 -5.80
CA LYS A 151 -4.70 9.94 -6.51
C LYS A 151 -4.57 10.27 -7.99
N GLY A 152 -3.60 11.08 -8.38
CA GLY A 152 -3.33 11.44 -9.77
C GLY A 152 -2.65 10.30 -10.53
N ILE A 153 -1.53 9.79 -10.00
CA ILE A 153 -0.74 8.74 -10.66
C ILE A 153 -1.53 7.44 -10.82
N GLU A 154 -2.39 7.07 -9.86
CA GLU A 154 -3.29 5.90 -9.98
C GLU A 154 -4.35 6.04 -11.09
N ARG A 155 -4.55 7.25 -11.64
CA ARG A 155 -5.44 7.50 -12.78
C ARG A 155 -4.69 7.52 -14.11
N ASN A 156 -3.37 7.52 -14.09
CA ASN A 156 -2.56 7.49 -15.29
C ASN A 156 -2.23 6.03 -15.66
N LEU A 157 -2.69 5.58 -16.83
CA LEU A 157 -2.50 4.21 -17.30
C LEU A 157 -1.03 3.89 -17.65
N ASN A 158 -0.19 4.90 -17.86
CA ASN A 158 1.25 4.73 -18.08
C ASN A 158 2.00 4.38 -16.80
N TRP A 159 1.36 4.54 -15.63
CA TRP A 159 1.98 4.31 -14.32
C TRP A 159 1.27 3.21 -13.53
N PRO A 160 1.25 1.95 -14.02
CA PRO A 160 0.68 0.86 -13.24
C PRO A 160 1.52 0.57 -12.00
N VAL A 161 0.87 -0.01 -11.00
CA VAL A 161 1.54 -0.55 -9.82
C VAL A 161 2.16 -1.89 -10.21
N VAL A 162 3.46 -2.07 -9.91
CA VAL A 162 4.18 -3.33 -10.09
C VAL A 162 4.65 -3.96 -8.78
N PHE A 163 4.53 -3.24 -7.67
CA PHE A 163 4.72 -3.80 -6.34
C PHE A 163 3.88 -3.02 -5.33
N PHE A 164 3.20 -3.70 -4.43
CA PHE A 164 2.73 -3.09 -3.19
C PHE A 164 2.52 -4.14 -2.10
N ASN A 165 2.55 -3.69 -0.85
CA ASN A 165 2.22 -4.46 0.33
C ASN A 165 1.43 -3.57 1.32
N ASN A 166 1.45 -3.88 2.61
CA ASN A 166 0.78 -3.06 3.63
C ASN A 166 1.45 -1.72 3.94
N LYS A 167 2.61 -1.42 3.34
CA LYS A 167 3.50 -0.32 3.74
C LYS A 167 4.04 0.49 2.58
N GLN A 168 4.24 -0.08 1.42
CA GLN A 168 4.80 0.58 0.25
C GLN A 168 3.99 0.24 -1.00
N LYS A 169 4.04 1.16 -1.96
CA LYS A 169 3.53 1.00 -3.33
C LYS A 169 4.58 1.54 -4.29
N LEU A 170 4.88 0.78 -5.34
CA LEU A 170 5.83 1.12 -6.38
C LEU A 170 5.12 1.14 -7.74
N PHE A 171 5.20 2.28 -8.42
CA PHE A 171 4.71 2.50 -9.76
C PHE A 171 5.89 2.58 -10.73
N ILE A 172 5.66 2.25 -11.99
CA ILE A 172 6.66 2.38 -13.05
C ILE A 172 6.06 2.97 -14.32
N ASP A 173 6.89 3.65 -15.10
CA ASP A 173 6.52 4.13 -16.43
C ASP A 173 6.63 3.01 -17.48
N ILE A 174 5.49 2.46 -17.90
CA ILE A 174 5.43 1.41 -18.93
C ILE A 174 5.64 1.93 -20.36
N THR A 175 5.82 3.25 -20.56
CA THR A 175 6.25 3.79 -21.86
C THR A 175 7.75 3.58 -22.09
N THR A 176 8.50 3.27 -21.04
CA THR A 176 9.91 2.85 -21.14
C THR A 176 10.03 1.34 -21.41
N PRO A 177 11.06 0.87 -22.15
CA PRO A 177 11.26 -0.56 -22.40
C PRO A 177 11.39 -1.38 -21.10
N GLN A 178 12.21 -0.93 -20.16
CA GLN A 178 12.40 -1.62 -18.87
C GLN A 178 11.13 -1.64 -18.01
N GLY A 179 10.35 -0.55 -18.02
CA GLY A 179 9.07 -0.51 -17.32
C GLY A 179 8.07 -1.49 -17.92
N LYS A 180 7.95 -1.49 -19.25
CA LYS A 180 7.08 -2.43 -19.95
C LYS A 180 7.45 -3.88 -19.65
N GLU A 181 8.73 -4.23 -19.73
CA GLU A 181 9.21 -5.59 -19.41
C GLU A 181 8.86 -6.00 -17.96
N LEU A 182 9.11 -5.11 -16.99
CA LEU A 182 8.81 -5.39 -15.59
C LEU A 182 7.30 -5.56 -15.33
N PHE A 183 6.45 -4.81 -16.04
CA PHE A 183 5.00 -4.93 -15.92
C PHE A 183 4.48 -6.22 -16.56
N GLU A 184 4.91 -6.54 -17.78
CA GLU A 184 4.51 -7.77 -18.47
C GLU A 184 5.05 -9.02 -17.75
N GLY A 185 6.21 -8.88 -17.10
CA GLY A 185 6.83 -9.90 -16.26
C GLY A 185 5.97 -10.38 -15.08
N ILE A 186 4.98 -9.58 -14.66
CA ILE A 186 4.05 -9.94 -13.58
C ILE A 186 3.27 -11.20 -13.93
N PHE A 187 2.81 -11.31 -15.18
CA PHE A 187 1.86 -12.34 -15.59
C PHE A 187 2.53 -13.64 -16.05
N ASN A 188 3.81 -13.58 -16.42
CA ASN A 188 4.59 -14.73 -16.86
C ASN A 188 5.61 -15.23 -15.81
N GLY A 189 5.66 -14.59 -14.64
CA GLY A 189 6.53 -14.97 -13.53
C GLY A 189 7.98 -14.52 -13.66
N LYS A 190 8.33 -13.70 -14.65
CA LYS A 190 9.67 -13.10 -14.77
C LYS A 190 9.93 -12.04 -13.71
N THR A 191 8.90 -11.29 -13.31
CA THR A 191 9.04 -10.29 -12.23
C THR A 191 9.16 -10.99 -10.89
N LEU A 192 10.26 -10.75 -10.19
CA LEU A 192 10.59 -11.38 -8.92
C LEU A 192 9.96 -10.61 -7.76
N TYR A 193 9.49 -11.34 -6.75
CA TYR A 193 8.84 -10.76 -5.58
C TYR A 193 9.52 -11.22 -4.29
N PRO A 194 9.56 -10.37 -3.26
CA PRO A 194 10.19 -10.70 -2.00
C PRO A 194 9.44 -11.78 -1.22
N ASP A 195 8.13 -11.94 -1.45
CA ASP A 195 7.31 -13.02 -0.91
C ASP A 195 6.05 -13.28 -1.74
N GLU A 196 5.45 -14.44 -1.51
CA GLU A 196 4.20 -14.87 -2.14
C GLU A 196 3.02 -13.95 -1.82
N PHE A 197 3.03 -13.27 -0.67
CA PHE A 197 2.00 -12.29 -0.35
C PHE A 197 1.99 -11.15 -1.37
N SER A 198 3.15 -10.51 -1.57
CA SER A 198 3.30 -9.37 -2.49
C SER A 198 3.04 -9.80 -3.94
N LYS A 199 3.50 -10.99 -4.33
CA LYS A 199 3.24 -11.59 -5.66
C LYS A 199 1.77 -11.86 -5.92
N ASN A 200 1.05 -12.50 -4.99
CA ASN A 200 -0.37 -12.77 -5.19
C ASN A 200 -1.18 -11.45 -5.20
N LEU A 201 -0.79 -10.50 -4.35
CA LEU A 201 -1.48 -9.22 -4.22
C LEU A 201 -1.38 -8.35 -5.49
N ILE A 202 -0.20 -8.30 -6.12
CA ILE A 202 0.02 -7.50 -7.33
C ILE A 202 -0.61 -8.13 -8.58
N VAL A 203 -0.57 -9.45 -8.71
CA VAL A 203 -1.26 -10.18 -9.78
C VAL A 203 -2.76 -9.93 -9.66
N ALA A 204 -3.31 -10.06 -8.46
CA ALA A 204 -4.72 -9.77 -8.19
C ALA A 204 -5.11 -8.35 -8.58
N HIS A 205 -4.33 -7.35 -8.13
CA HIS A 205 -4.56 -5.94 -8.43
C HIS A 205 -4.61 -5.67 -9.94
N ASN A 206 -3.60 -6.17 -10.67
CA ASN A 206 -3.48 -5.90 -12.11
C ASN A 206 -4.51 -6.68 -12.94
N MET A 207 -4.83 -7.93 -12.59
CA MET A 207 -5.94 -8.67 -13.23
C MET A 207 -7.29 -7.97 -13.00
N LEU A 208 -7.57 -7.54 -11.78
CA LEU A 208 -8.80 -6.83 -11.44
C LEU A 208 -8.87 -5.42 -12.03
N SER A 209 -7.74 -4.78 -12.32
CA SER A 209 -7.71 -3.46 -12.95
C SER A 209 -7.76 -3.54 -14.47
N PHE A 210 -6.91 -4.37 -15.08
CA PHE A 210 -6.65 -4.39 -16.53
C PHE A 210 -7.22 -5.60 -17.28
N GLY A 211 -7.52 -6.71 -16.58
CA GLY A 211 -8.16 -7.87 -17.21
C GLY A 211 -9.47 -7.49 -17.91
N LYS A 212 -9.76 -8.11 -19.05
CA LYS A 212 -10.94 -7.78 -19.87
C LYS A 212 -12.04 -8.82 -19.72
N SER A 213 -11.67 -10.06 -19.48
CA SER A 213 -12.59 -11.19 -19.40
C SER A 213 -13.07 -11.43 -17.97
N ARG A 214 -14.26 -12.02 -17.86
CA ARG A 214 -14.81 -12.54 -16.60
C ARG A 214 -13.85 -13.53 -15.92
N THR A 215 -13.18 -14.37 -16.70
CA THR A 215 -12.23 -15.38 -16.22
C THR A 215 -11.03 -14.72 -15.55
N GLU A 216 -10.43 -13.71 -16.17
CA GLU A 216 -9.32 -12.97 -15.58
C GLU A 216 -9.72 -12.24 -14.29
N LYS A 217 -10.92 -11.65 -14.24
CA LYS A 217 -11.42 -11.02 -13.00
C LYS A 217 -11.61 -12.02 -11.88
N LYS A 218 -12.16 -13.21 -12.18
CA LYS A 218 -12.30 -14.29 -11.20
C LYS A 218 -10.94 -14.77 -10.69
N GLN A 219 -9.98 -15.01 -11.59
CA GLN A 219 -8.61 -15.36 -11.22
C GLN A 219 -7.96 -14.27 -10.35
N GLY A 220 -8.18 -12.99 -10.69
CA GLY A 220 -7.73 -11.86 -9.87
C GLY A 220 -8.29 -11.89 -8.45
N LEU A 221 -9.58 -12.21 -8.28
CA LEU A 221 -10.18 -12.41 -6.95
C LEU A 221 -9.56 -13.61 -6.22
N ASP A 222 -9.32 -14.74 -6.90
CA ASP A 222 -8.69 -15.91 -6.31
C ASP A 222 -7.28 -15.59 -5.79
N PHE A 223 -6.49 -14.82 -6.55
CA PHE A 223 -5.19 -14.34 -6.11
C PHE A 223 -5.30 -13.38 -4.91
N ALA A 224 -6.31 -12.51 -4.88
CA ALA A 224 -6.55 -11.62 -3.74
C ALA A 224 -6.86 -12.41 -2.46
N ILE A 225 -7.67 -13.47 -2.58
CA ILE A 225 -8.00 -14.39 -1.48
C ILE A 225 -6.75 -15.17 -1.04
N LYS A 226 -5.92 -15.64 -1.97
CA LYS A 226 -4.63 -16.28 -1.64
C LYS A 226 -3.72 -15.34 -0.86
N ALA A 227 -3.56 -14.09 -1.32
CA ALA A 227 -2.79 -13.07 -0.60
C ALA A 227 -3.37 -12.82 0.81
N PHE A 228 -4.70 -12.75 0.93
CA PHE A 228 -5.35 -12.58 2.22
C PHE A 228 -5.09 -13.75 3.17
N LYS A 229 -5.16 -15.00 2.70
CA LYS A 229 -4.88 -16.18 3.53
C LYS A 229 -3.44 -16.21 4.03
N LEU A 230 -2.48 -15.73 3.24
CA LEU A 230 -1.08 -15.59 3.66
C LEU A 230 -0.90 -14.50 4.72
N HIS A 231 -1.58 -13.36 4.55
CA HIS A 231 -1.51 -12.25 5.49
C HIS A 231 -2.83 -11.44 5.49
N PRO A 232 -3.75 -11.74 6.42
CA PRO A 232 -5.01 -11.03 6.55
C PRO A 232 -4.75 -9.58 6.92
N SER A 233 -5.02 -8.66 5.98
CA SER A 233 -4.61 -7.26 6.12
C SER A 233 -5.44 -6.31 5.29
N GLN A 234 -5.27 -5.01 5.55
CA GLN A 234 -5.99 -3.95 4.84
C GLN A 234 -5.68 -3.95 3.33
N ALA A 235 -4.46 -4.27 2.91
CA ALA A 235 -4.10 -4.26 1.50
C ALA A 235 -4.81 -5.37 0.72
N SER A 236 -4.82 -6.60 1.23
CA SER A 236 -5.46 -7.74 0.55
C SER A 236 -6.99 -7.65 0.58
N ILE A 237 -7.61 -7.26 1.70
CA ILE A 237 -9.07 -7.09 1.74
C ILE A 237 -9.53 -5.97 0.80
N GLN A 238 -8.77 -4.88 0.65
CA GLN A 238 -9.14 -3.79 -0.25
C GLN A 238 -9.24 -4.27 -1.71
N ILE A 239 -8.32 -5.15 -2.13
CA ILE A 239 -8.36 -5.74 -3.47
C ILE A 239 -9.57 -6.68 -3.62
N ILE A 240 -9.86 -7.51 -2.61
CA ILE A 240 -11.07 -8.36 -2.59
C ILE A 240 -12.34 -7.51 -2.73
N LEU A 241 -12.47 -6.45 -1.93
CA LEU A 241 -13.62 -5.54 -1.99
C LEU A 241 -13.74 -4.83 -3.34
N SER A 242 -12.62 -4.51 -3.98
CA SER A 242 -12.63 -3.89 -5.31
C SER A 242 -13.25 -4.80 -6.38
N ALA A 243 -13.19 -6.12 -6.20
CA ALA A 243 -13.86 -7.07 -7.09
C ALA A 243 -15.40 -7.03 -6.96
N GLY A 244 -15.93 -6.55 -5.83
CA GLY A 244 -17.38 -6.44 -5.60
C GLY A 244 -18.10 -5.43 -6.51
N LYS A 245 -17.34 -4.62 -7.25
CA LYS A 245 -17.89 -3.75 -8.32
C LYS A 245 -18.40 -4.56 -9.51
N TYR A 246 -17.85 -5.76 -9.73
CA TYR A 246 -18.28 -6.71 -10.77
C TYR A 246 -19.48 -7.51 -10.25
N ALA A 247 -20.60 -7.45 -10.98
CA ALA A 247 -21.87 -8.02 -10.51
C ALA A 247 -21.77 -9.54 -10.26
N GLU A 248 -21.03 -10.24 -11.11
CA GLU A 248 -20.80 -11.68 -11.08
C GLU A 248 -19.86 -12.13 -9.96
N LEU A 249 -19.01 -11.25 -9.43
CA LEU A 249 -18.10 -11.56 -8.32
C LEU A 249 -18.67 -11.12 -6.96
N ARG A 250 -19.68 -10.25 -6.96
CA ARG A 250 -20.27 -9.69 -5.74
C ARG A 250 -20.76 -10.75 -4.74
N PRO A 251 -21.40 -11.87 -5.13
CA PRO A 251 -21.77 -12.92 -4.18
C PRO A 251 -20.54 -13.51 -3.48
N LEU A 252 -19.51 -13.89 -4.25
CA LEU A 252 -18.26 -14.46 -3.71
C LEU A 252 -17.56 -13.49 -2.74
N VAL A 253 -17.51 -12.20 -3.07
CA VAL A 253 -16.94 -11.17 -2.18
C VAL A 253 -17.77 -11.04 -0.90
N SER A 254 -19.09 -11.12 -0.99
CA SER A 254 -19.99 -11.01 0.16
C SER A 254 -19.85 -12.22 1.09
N ASP A 255 -19.81 -13.43 0.53
CA ASP A 255 -19.59 -14.66 1.28
C ASP A 255 -18.24 -14.66 1.96
N PHE A 256 -17.18 -14.25 1.24
CA PHE A 256 -15.86 -14.10 1.82
C PHE A 256 -15.84 -13.12 2.99
N CYS A 257 -16.44 -11.92 2.82
CA CYS A 257 -16.47 -10.91 3.87
C CYS A 257 -17.24 -11.40 5.10
N LYS A 258 -18.38 -12.06 4.89
CA LYS A 258 -19.19 -12.63 5.97
C LYS A 258 -18.39 -13.68 6.74
N ASN A 259 -17.85 -14.67 6.04
CA ASN A 259 -17.08 -15.76 6.64
C ASN A 259 -15.89 -15.23 7.44
N TYR A 260 -15.13 -14.28 6.87
CA TYR A 260 -13.99 -13.70 7.58
C TYR A 260 -14.42 -12.85 8.79
N PHE A 261 -15.50 -12.08 8.67
CA PHE A 261 -16.01 -11.27 9.78
C PHE A 261 -16.47 -12.14 10.96
N ASP A 262 -17.19 -13.23 10.66
CA ASP A 262 -17.68 -14.20 11.65
C ASP A 262 -16.51 -14.96 12.31
N GLU A 263 -15.52 -15.41 11.52
CA GLU A 263 -14.28 -16.03 12.03
C GLU A 263 -13.51 -15.05 12.92
N PHE A 264 -13.32 -13.81 12.48
CA PHE A 264 -12.64 -12.79 13.28
C PHE A 264 -13.38 -12.51 14.60
N ALA A 265 -14.71 -12.42 14.58
CA ALA A 265 -15.50 -12.20 15.78
C ALA A 265 -15.34 -13.36 16.78
N LYS A 266 -15.31 -14.60 16.29
CA LYS A 266 -15.14 -15.82 17.10
C LYS A 266 -13.73 -15.92 17.68
N ASP A 267 -12.71 -15.71 16.85
CA ASP A 267 -11.32 -16.00 17.21
C ASP A 267 -10.53 -14.74 17.63
N LYS A 268 -11.22 -13.61 17.84
CA LYS A 268 -10.62 -12.31 18.18
C LYS A 268 -9.59 -12.40 19.32
N GLY A 269 -9.95 -13.08 20.41
CA GLY A 269 -9.08 -13.25 21.58
C GLY A 269 -7.81 -14.06 21.30
N LEU A 270 -7.86 -14.99 20.35
CA LEU A 270 -6.70 -15.75 19.89
C LEU A 270 -5.80 -14.86 19.01
N TYR A 271 -6.40 -14.13 18.07
CA TYR A 271 -5.67 -13.22 17.18
C TYR A 271 -5.00 -12.05 17.91
N ALA A 272 -5.61 -11.56 19.01
CA ALA A 272 -5.01 -10.52 19.84
C ALA A 272 -3.67 -10.95 20.49
N LYS A 273 -3.41 -12.27 20.54
CA LYS A 273 -2.17 -12.88 21.01
C LYS A 273 -1.25 -13.27 19.85
N GLN A 274 -1.34 -12.58 18.71
CA GLN A 274 -0.49 -12.82 17.55
C GLN A 274 0.08 -11.51 17.03
N ASP A 275 1.28 -11.57 16.48
CA ASP A 275 1.85 -10.43 15.78
C ASP A 275 1.00 -10.06 14.55
N GLY A 276 0.97 -8.77 14.21
CA GLY A 276 0.16 -8.26 13.11
C GLY A 276 -1.34 -8.18 13.40
N TYR A 277 -1.80 -8.31 14.65
CA TYR A 277 -3.22 -8.24 15.01
C TYR A 277 -3.94 -7.00 14.46
N LEU A 278 -3.25 -5.84 14.36
CA LEU A 278 -3.86 -4.65 13.80
C LEU A 278 -4.25 -4.82 12.32
N HIS A 279 -3.52 -5.64 11.55
CA HIS A 279 -3.90 -5.91 10.17
C HIS A 279 -5.22 -6.67 10.08
N ARG A 280 -5.44 -7.63 10.99
CA ARG A 280 -6.68 -8.40 11.10
C ARG A 280 -7.86 -7.51 11.50
N ILE A 281 -7.71 -6.67 12.53
CA ILE A 281 -8.81 -5.79 12.96
C ILE A 281 -9.18 -4.77 11.87
N TRP A 282 -8.20 -4.25 11.12
CA TRP A 282 -8.48 -3.39 9.96
C TRP A 282 -9.20 -4.14 8.85
N ALA A 283 -8.80 -5.38 8.57
CA ALA A 283 -9.51 -6.21 7.60
C ALA A 283 -10.96 -6.47 8.01
N ALA A 284 -11.20 -6.76 9.29
CA ALA A 284 -12.53 -7.00 9.82
C ALA A 284 -13.41 -5.74 9.77
N LEU A 285 -12.84 -4.57 10.07
CA LEU A 285 -13.52 -3.28 9.89
C LEU A 285 -13.92 -3.02 8.44
N MET A 286 -13.05 -3.34 7.48
CA MET A 286 -13.36 -3.18 6.05
C MET A 286 -14.44 -4.16 5.57
N ALA A 287 -14.36 -5.42 5.99
CA ALA A 287 -15.39 -6.43 5.70
C ALA A 287 -16.74 -6.03 6.32
N GLY A 288 -16.75 -5.63 7.60
CA GLY A 288 -17.95 -5.16 8.30
C GLY A 288 -18.59 -3.95 7.63
N LYS A 289 -17.78 -2.97 7.20
CA LYS A 289 -18.28 -1.83 6.41
C LYS A 289 -18.95 -2.28 5.11
N TYR A 290 -18.35 -3.22 4.39
CA TYR A 290 -18.93 -3.75 3.15
C TYR A 290 -20.27 -4.47 3.42
N LEU A 291 -20.31 -5.34 4.43
CA LEU A 291 -21.52 -6.09 4.81
C LEU A 291 -22.64 -5.16 5.28
N ARG A 292 -22.31 -4.12 6.06
CA ARG A 292 -23.25 -3.08 6.46
C ARG A 292 -23.88 -2.37 5.26
N GLU A 293 -23.08 -1.96 4.28
CA GLU A 293 -23.62 -1.31 3.07
C GLU A 293 -24.47 -2.28 2.24
N SER A 294 -24.17 -3.58 2.26
CA SER A 294 -25.04 -4.60 1.66
C SER A 294 -26.39 -4.71 2.40
N ALA A 295 -26.37 -4.77 3.73
CA ALA A 295 -27.56 -4.83 4.57
C ALA A 295 -28.46 -3.59 4.40
N LYS A 296 -27.86 -2.40 4.27
CA LYS A 296 -28.60 -1.16 3.93
C LYS A 296 -29.34 -1.27 2.61
N LYS A 297 -28.69 -1.80 1.57
CA LYS A 297 -29.33 -2.00 0.25
C LYS A 297 -30.49 -2.99 0.32
N GLN A 298 -30.40 -3.97 1.23
CA GLN A 298 -31.46 -4.94 1.51
C GLN A 298 -32.53 -4.40 2.48
N LYS A 299 -32.39 -3.16 2.99
CA LYS A 299 -33.25 -2.56 4.02
C LYS A 299 -33.34 -3.40 5.30
N ASN A 300 -32.30 -4.19 5.62
CA ASN A 300 -32.24 -4.98 6.85
C ASN A 300 -31.63 -4.13 7.99
N THR A 301 -32.48 -3.47 8.77
CA THR A 301 -32.08 -2.56 9.84
C THR A 301 -31.36 -3.27 10.99
N GLU A 302 -31.77 -4.50 11.32
CA GLU A 302 -31.15 -5.30 12.38
C GLU A 302 -29.69 -5.63 12.05
N LEU A 303 -29.41 -6.09 10.81
CA LEU A 303 -28.05 -6.36 10.37
C LEU A 303 -27.21 -5.08 10.30
N VAL A 304 -27.79 -3.96 9.89
CA VAL A 304 -27.07 -2.67 9.89
C VAL A 304 -26.63 -2.31 11.31
N GLN A 305 -27.53 -2.42 12.29
CA GLN A 305 -27.23 -2.14 13.69
C GLN A 305 -26.15 -3.09 14.23
N PHE A 306 -26.28 -4.40 13.96
CA PHE A 306 -25.28 -5.40 14.34
C PHE A 306 -23.86 -5.04 13.86
N TYR A 307 -23.72 -4.69 12.58
CA TYR A 307 -22.41 -4.30 12.04
C TYR A 307 -21.93 -2.96 12.59
N ASP A 308 -22.80 -1.99 12.83
CA ASP A 308 -22.43 -0.71 13.44
C ASP A 308 -21.88 -0.91 14.87
N ASP A 309 -22.52 -1.73 15.69
CA ASP A 309 -22.08 -2.04 17.04
C ASP A 309 -20.73 -2.77 17.05
N LYS A 310 -20.56 -3.77 16.18
CA LYS A 310 -19.30 -4.50 16.06
C LYS A 310 -18.16 -3.64 15.53
N MET A 311 -18.41 -2.77 14.55
CA MET A 311 -17.39 -1.84 14.08
C MET A 311 -16.99 -0.83 15.17
N LYS A 312 -17.93 -0.37 16.00
CA LYS A 312 -17.63 0.50 17.15
C LYS A 312 -16.75 -0.21 18.18
N GLU A 313 -17.05 -1.48 18.47
CA GLU A 313 -16.22 -2.35 19.30
C GLU A 313 -14.78 -2.44 18.74
N TYR A 314 -14.65 -2.80 17.46
CA TYR A 314 -13.35 -2.98 16.81
C TYR A 314 -12.56 -1.66 16.69
N HIS A 315 -13.22 -0.53 16.44
CA HIS A 315 -12.57 0.78 16.46
C HIS A 315 -12.02 1.14 17.84
N SER A 316 -12.80 0.86 18.89
CA SER A 316 -12.39 1.12 20.28
C SER A 316 -11.15 0.32 20.67
N GLU A 317 -10.99 -0.88 20.12
CA GLU A 317 -9.83 -1.74 20.30
C GLU A 317 -8.63 -1.35 19.41
N GLN A 318 -8.89 -0.96 18.15
CA GLN A 318 -7.90 -0.57 17.15
C GLN A 318 -7.15 0.72 17.54
N GLN A 319 -7.87 1.73 18.05
CA GLN A 319 -7.32 3.05 18.38
C GLN A 319 -6.17 3.03 19.39
N PRO A 320 -6.28 2.39 20.57
CA PRO A 320 -5.18 2.33 21.52
C PRO A 320 -3.99 1.54 20.98
N LEU A 321 -4.23 0.49 20.19
CA LEU A 321 -3.16 -0.27 19.55
C LEU A 321 -2.38 0.59 18.55
N HIS A 322 -3.06 1.48 17.81
CA HIS A 322 -2.42 2.41 16.89
C HIS A 322 -1.62 3.51 17.62
N LYS A 323 -2.19 4.11 18.66
CA LYS A 323 -1.52 5.18 19.43
C LYS A 323 -0.28 4.65 20.17
N LYS A 324 -0.34 3.44 20.73
CA LYS A 324 0.74 2.82 21.51
C LYS A 324 1.85 2.18 20.66
N LYS A 325 1.77 2.25 19.32
CA LYS A 325 2.88 1.81 18.44
C LYS A 325 4.11 2.69 18.58
N ARG A 326 3.92 3.94 18.99
CA ARG A 326 4.96 4.96 19.10
C ARG A 326 5.29 5.23 20.58
N TRP A 327 5.60 4.19 21.35
CA TRP A 327 6.06 4.24 22.75
C TRP A 327 4.98 4.24 23.84
#